data_AF-A0A8B7Z7W3-F1
#
_entry.id   AF-A0A8B7Z7W3-F1
#
_cell.length_a   1.000
_cell.length_b   1.000
_cell.length_c   1.000
_cell.angle_alpha   90.00
_cell.angle_beta   90.00
_cell.angle_gamma   90.00
#
_symmetry.space_group_name_H-M   'P 1'
#
loop_
_entity.id
_entity.type
_entity.pdbx_description
1 polymer ?
#
loop_
_entity_poly.entity_id
_entity_poly.type
_entity_poly.pdbx_seq_one_letter_code
_entity_poly.pdbx_strand_id
1 'polypeptide(L)'
;MGSPISPVLADIFMEEFEQTAIATADHRPKIWLRKEDGSLARRVYRKPTHIDRYLNSASFHHPKIKSSVNSTLIHRAYNICDQQHLHKELHHISTALQRNGYHPKQIKTQDPRSSPPPGRRTSHHIQHILSKYNIKVFHTAPLKIHGMLTSHKDRQDPHRRPGIYKIPCQCGEVYIGETSRDLPTRIKERKAHGRKGDYEKSAIIKHSHAEDHSINWEEAHLIASIEQWYPRRIREALEIFKHLTVLQDIGFSISDIWQPLLTSWSDGSSIP
;
A
#
# COMPACT_ATOMS: atom_id res chain seq x y z
N MET A 1 -10.24 41.23 -29.73
CA MET A 1 -11.06 41.38 -28.51
C MET A 1 -12.28 42.19 -28.89
N GLY A 2 -13.51 41.66 -28.74
CA GLY A 2 -14.70 42.42 -29.15
C GLY A 2 -16.02 41.67 -29.37
N SER A 3 -16.08 40.34 -29.22
CA SER A 3 -17.37 39.64 -29.21
C SER A 3 -17.88 39.50 -27.78
N PRO A 4 -19.15 39.87 -27.48
CA PRO A 4 -19.75 39.70 -26.15
C PRO A 4 -19.89 38.23 -25.74
N ILE A 5 -19.74 37.30 -26.69
CA ILE A 5 -19.80 35.84 -26.45
C ILE A 5 -18.42 35.26 -26.10
N SER A 6 -17.33 35.97 -26.43
CA SER A 6 -15.97 35.49 -26.17
C SER A 6 -15.69 35.15 -24.70
N PRO A 7 -16.11 35.95 -23.69
CA PRO A 7 -15.92 35.59 -22.29
C PRO A 7 -16.65 34.30 -21.89
N VAL A 8 -17.86 34.08 -22.41
CA VAL A 8 -18.66 32.88 -22.13
C VAL A 8 -18.02 31.63 -22.73
N LEU A 9 -17.54 31.72 -23.97
CA LEU A 9 -16.81 30.61 -24.61
C LEU A 9 -15.48 30.32 -23.91
N ALA A 10 -14.79 31.37 -23.45
CA ALA A 10 -13.58 31.21 -22.66
C ALA A 10 -13.86 30.51 -21.32
N ASP A 11 -14.93 30.86 -20.62
CA ASP A 11 -15.32 30.20 -19.37
C ASP A 11 -15.65 28.71 -19.58
N ILE A 12 -16.43 28.38 -20.62
CA ILE A 12 -16.77 26.98 -20.95
C ILE A 12 -15.50 26.18 -21.25
N PHE A 13 -14.60 26.74 -22.07
CA PHE A 13 -13.33 26.10 -22.39
C PHE A 13 -12.44 25.92 -21.15
N MET A 14 -12.35 26.94 -20.29
CA MET A 14 -11.56 26.87 -19.06
C MET A 14 -12.13 25.84 -18.09
N GLU A 15 -13.44 25.65 -18.03
CA GLU A 15 -14.08 24.59 -17.23
C GLU A 15 -13.73 23.19 -17.77
N GLU A 16 -13.82 22.96 -19.07
CA GLU A 16 -13.46 21.68 -19.70
C GLU A 16 -11.96 21.36 -19.57
N PHE A 17 -11.12 22.37 -19.77
CA PHE A 17 -9.68 22.27 -19.61
C PHE A 17 -9.29 21.92 -18.18
N GLU A 18 -9.89 22.59 -17.18
CA GLU A 18 -9.66 22.29 -15.77
C GLU A 18 -10.07 20.86 -15.42
N GLN A 19 -11.27 20.41 -15.84
CA GLN A 19 -11.73 19.03 -15.62
C GLN A 19 -10.75 18.00 -16.21
N THR A 20 -10.25 18.26 -17.41
CA THR A 20 -9.30 17.38 -18.10
C THR A 20 -7.95 17.36 -17.38
N ALA A 21 -7.38 18.52 -17.07
CA ALA A 21 -6.10 18.65 -16.36
C ALA A 21 -6.13 17.95 -15.00
N ILE A 22 -7.26 18.04 -14.29
CA ILE A 22 -7.51 17.37 -13.02
C ILE A 22 -7.65 15.86 -13.18
N ALA A 23 -8.33 15.38 -14.23
CA ALA A 23 -8.46 13.96 -14.50
C ALA A 23 -7.13 13.32 -14.87
N THR A 24 -6.24 14.07 -15.55
CA THR A 24 -4.96 13.54 -16.04
C THR A 24 -3.77 13.78 -15.10
N ALA A 25 -3.92 14.55 -14.02
CA ALA A 25 -2.82 14.83 -13.10
C ALA A 25 -2.36 13.60 -12.29
N ASP A 26 -1.04 13.35 -12.26
CA ASP A 26 -0.39 12.30 -11.46
C ASP A 26 -0.74 12.39 -9.96
N HIS A 27 -0.97 13.62 -9.47
CA HIS A 27 -1.37 13.91 -8.10
C HIS A 27 -2.66 14.74 -8.10
N ARG A 28 -3.78 14.06 -8.33
CA ARG A 28 -5.11 14.67 -8.25
C ARG A 28 -5.32 15.30 -6.87
N PRO A 29 -5.55 16.61 -6.79
CA PRO A 29 -5.96 17.17 -5.51
C PRO A 29 -7.33 16.58 -5.13
N LYS A 30 -7.60 16.37 -3.84
CA LYS A 30 -8.83 15.66 -3.44
C LYS A 30 -10.05 16.57 -3.36
N ILE A 31 -9.85 17.86 -3.06
CA ILE A 31 -10.89 18.89 -2.86
C ILE A 31 -10.27 20.28 -3.11
N TRP A 32 -10.85 21.08 -4.01
CA TRP A 32 -10.55 22.53 -4.17
C TRP A 32 -11.84 23.31 -4.48
N LEU A 33 -11.73 24.63 -4.43
CA LEU A 33 -12.72 25.61 -4.85
C LEU A 33 -12.04 26.60 -5.77
N ARG A 34 -12.69 26.96 -6.87
CA ARG A 34 -12.26 28.05 -7.74
C ARG A 34 -12.82 29.37 -7.21
N LYS A 35 -11.97 30.38 -7.07
CA LYS A 35 -12.37 31.74 -6.70
C LYS A 35 -12.69 32.55 -7.95
N GLU A 36 -13.37 33.68 -7.77
CA GLU A 36 -13.73 34.62 -8.85
C GLU A 36 -12.50 35.20 -9.57
N ASP A 37 -11.35 35.25 -8.90
CA ASP A 37 -10.07 35.68 -9.47
C ASP A 37 -9.32 34.57 -10.26
N GLY A 38 -9.94 33.40 -10.41
CA GLY A 38 -9.35 32.22 -11.07
C GLY A 38 -8.38 31.43 -10.19
N SER A 39 -8.08 31.87 -8.97
CA SER A 39 -7.20 31.13 -8.06
C SER A 39 -7.91 29.95 -7.40
N LEU A 40 -7.14 28.91 -7.06
CA LEU A 40 -7.64 27.77 -6.31
C LEU A 40 -7.56 28.03 -4.80
N ALA A 41 -8.61 27.64 -4.09
CA ALA A 41 -8.68 27.63 -2.63
C ALA A 41 -8.99 26.23 -2.13
N ARG A 42 -8.47 25.90 -0.96
CA ARG A 42 -8.72 24.63 -0.28
C ARG A 42 -9.42 24.89 1.05
N ARG A 43 -10.50 24.15 1.26
CA ARG A 43 -11.23 24.09 2.54
C ARG A 43 -11.74 22.67 2.76
N VAL A 44 -12.06 22.34 4.01
CA VAL A 44 -12.72 21.08 4.34
C VAL A 44 -14.12 21.08 3.73
N TYR A 45 -14.34 20.19 2.76
CA TYR A 45 -15.67 19.94 2.21
C TYR A 45 -16.50 19.08 3.17
N ARG A 46 -17.76 19.46 3.36
CA ARG A 46 -18.78 18.69 4.09
C ARG A 46 -19.94 18.46 3.14
N LYS A 47 -20.44 17.21 3.09
CA LYS A 47 -21.64 16.88 2.30
C LYS A 47 -22.85 17.67 2.82
N PRO A 48 -23.86 17.97 1.98
CA PRO A 48 -25.10 18.63 2.43
C PRO A 48 -25.82 17.92 3.58
N THR A 49 -25.64 16.60 3.69
CA THR A 49 -26.19 15.76 4.77
C THR A 49 -25.35 15.73 6.05
N HIS A 50 -24.24 16.46 6.12
CA HIS A 50 -23.34 16.45 7.26
C HIS A 50 -23.89 17.27 8.43
N ILE A 51 -24.32 16.59 9.49
CA ILE A 51 -24.97 17.20 10.67
C ILE A 51 -24.03 17.58 11.82
N ASP A 52 -22.71 17.46 11.64
CA ASP A 52 -21.71 17.72 12.70
C ASP A 52 -21.92 16.89 13.98
N ARG A 53 -22.53 15.71 13.85
CA ARG A 53 -22.68 14.76 14.96
C ARG A 53 -21.41 13.92 15.08
N TYR A 54 -20.63 14.20 16.12
CA TYR A 54 -19.40 13.47 16.46
C TYR A 54 -19.62 12.63 17.73
N LEU A 55 -18.58 11.95 18.19
CA LEU A 55 -18.65 11.21 19.45
C LEU A 55 -18.95 12.15 20.61
N ASN A 56 -20.09 11.97 21.29
CA ASN A 56 -20.48 12.83 22.40
C ASN A 56 -19.51 12.69 23.59
N SER A 57 -19.18 13.81 24.23
CA SER A 57 -18.28 13.87 25.40
C SER A 57 -18.77 13.06 26.61
N ALA A 58 -20.09 12.94 26.79
CA ALA A 58 -20.72 12.17 27.87
C ALA A 58 -20.79 10.65 27.60
N SER A 59 -20.41 10.18 26.41
CA SER A 59 -20.45 8.75 26.08
C SER A 59 -19.49 7.90 26.93
N PHE A 60 -19.78 6.61 27.08
CA PHE A 60 -18.91 5.67 27.82
C PHE A 60 -17.70 5.20 27.00
N HIS A 61 -16.92 6.15 26.49
CA HIS A 61 -15.67 5.89 25.79
C HIS A 61 -14.48 6.39 26.58
N HIS A 62 -13.34 5.71 26.43
CA HIS A 62 -12.10 6.13 27.06
C HIS A 62 -11.72 7.58 26.66
N PRO A 63 -11.23 8.44 27.58
CA PRO A 63 -10.92 9.85 27.30
C PRO A 63 -9.98 10.09 26.11
N LYS A 64 -9.07 9.14 25.82
CA LYS A 64 -8.20 9.19 24.63
C LYS A 64 -8.98 9.16 23.31
N ILE A 65 -10.05 8.36 23.22
CA ILE A 65 -10.89 8.28 22.01
C ILE A 65 -11.68 9.58 21.84
N LYS A 66 -12.19 10.16 22.93
CA LYS A 66 -12.86 11.48 22.89
C LYS A 66 -11.89 12.58 22.44
N SER A 67 -10.66 12.55 22.95
CA SER A 67 -9.62 13.51 22.58
C SER A 67 -9.12 13.35 21.14
N SER A 68 -9.17 12.13 20.59
CA SER A 68 -8.74 11.87 19.21
C SER A 68 -9.71 12.48 18.18
N VAL A 69 -10.99 12.64 18.51
CA VAL A 69 -11.97 13.34 17.65
C VAL A 69 -11.50 14.76 17.38
N ASN A 70 -11.24 15.55 18.44
CA ASN A 70 -10.70 16.90 18.28
C ASN A 70 -9.39 16.90 17.48
N SER A 71 -8.45 16.03 17.88
CA SER A 71 -7.12 15.96 17.25
C SER A 71 -7.20 15.68 15.74
N THR A 72 -8.10 14.78 15.33
CA THR A 72 -8.29 14.40 13.92
C THR A 72 -8.91 15.53 13.11
N LEU A 73 -9.92 16.21 13.65
CA LEU A 73 -10.56 17.35 12.98
C LEU A 73 -9.59 18.52 12.79
N ILE A 74 -8.80 18.82 13.82
CA ILE A 74 -7.79 19.89 13.78
C ILE A 74 -6.66 19.54 12.82
N HIS A 75 -6.14 18.31 12.87
CA HIS A 75 -5.13 17.86 11.91
C HIS A 75 -5.62 17.95 10.47
N ARG A 76 -6.89 17.59 10.22
CA ARG A 76 -7.51 17.75 8.90
C ARG A 76 -7.59 19.22 8.48
N ALA A 77 -7.97 20.13 9.38
CA ALA A 77 -8.06 21.55 9.09
C ALA A 77 -6.70 22.13 8.65
N TYR A 78 -5.62 21.84 9.38
CA TYR A 78 -4.28 22.34 9.05
C TYR A 78 -3.66 21.73 7.78
N ASN A 79 -4.08 20.51 7.39
CA ASN A 79 -3.57 19.87 6.17
C ASN A 79 -4.35 20.24 4.91
N ILE A 80 -5.65 20.55 5.05
CA ILE A 80 -6.52 20.82 3.90
C ILE A 80 -6.70 22.32 3.69
N CYS A 81 -6.96 23.11 4.73
CA CYS A 81 -7.35 24.50 4.56
C CYS A 81 -6.15 25.40 4.21
N ASP A 82 -6.39 26.38 3.34
CA ASP A 82 -5.48 27.50 3.18
C ASP A 82 -5.61 28.51 4.32
N GLN A 83 -4.63 29.40 4.44
CA GLN A 83 -4.55 30.41 5.51
C GLN A 83 -5.84 31.25 5.65
N GLN A 84 -6.48 31.57 4.52
CA GLN A 84 -7.73 32.37 4.49
C GLN A 84 -8.94 31.62 5.07
N HIS A 85 -8.97 30.29 4.98
CA HIS A 85 -10.10 29.45 5.39
C HIS A 85 -9.88 28.73 6.72
N LEU A 86 -8.62 28.63 7.16
CA LEU A 86 -8.24 27.90 8.36
C LEU A 86 -8.96 28.42 9.61
N HIS A 87 -8.99 29.74 9.83
CA HIS A 87 -9.65 30.32 11.00
C HIS A 87 -11.16 29.99 11.05
N LYS A 88 -11.84 30.09 9.89
CA LYS A 88 -13.27 29.75 9.77
C LYS A 88 -13.51 28.26 10.09
N GLU A 89 -12.63 27.39 9.60
CA GLU A 89 -12.71 25.95 9.87
C GLU A 89 -12.46 25.62 11.35
N LEU A 90 -11.46 26.24 11.99
CA LEU A 90 -11.19 26.06 13.42
C LEU A 90 -12.37 26.52 14.27
N HIS A 91 -12.98 27.65 13.91
CA HIS A 91 -14.20 28.13 14.57
C HIS A 91 -15.36 27.14 14.41
N HIS A 92 -15.58 26.63 13.20
CA HIS A 92 -16.60 25.59 12.93
C HIS A 92 -16.38 24.35 13.79
N ILE A 93 -15.15 23.82 13.84
CA ILE A 93 -14.80 22.64 14.64
C ILE A 93 -15.10 22.89 16.12
N SER A 94 -14.72 24.06 16.66
CA SER A 94 -15.00 24.42 18.05
C SER A 94 -16.50 24.42 18.33
N THR A 95 -17.30 25.09 17.49
CA THR A 95 -18.76 25.15 17.64
C THR A 95 -19.40 23.76 17.53
N ALA A 96 -18.95 22.93 16.59
CA ALA A 96 -19.44 21.58 16.43
C ALA A 96 -19.12 20.70 17.65
N LEU A 97 -17.89 20.75 18.18
CA LEU A 97 -17.52 19.96 19.36
C LEU A 97 -18.25 20.42 20.62
N GLN A 98 -18.48 21.72 20.79
CA GLN A 98 -19.30 22.22 21.91
C GLN A 98 -20.73 21.68 21.83
N ARG A 99 -21.34 21.62 20.65
CA ARG A 99 -22.67 20.98 20.43
C ARG A 99 -22.68 19.48 20.76
N ASN A 100 -21.53 18.81 20.69
CA ASN A 100 -21.36 17.41 21.09
C ASN A 100 -20.95 17.24 22.56
N GLY A 101 -21.07 18.29 23.38
CA GLY A 101 -20.86 18.26 24.83
C GLY A 101 -19.40 18.41 25.28
N TYR A 102 -18.48 18.77 24.38
CA TYR A 102 -17.09 19.03 24.78
C TYR A 102 -16.98 20.42 25.43
N HIS A 103 -16.32 20.48 26.58
CA HIS A 103 -16.04 21.74 27.25
C HIS A 103 -14.95 22.52 26.49
N PRO A 104 -15.02 23.87 26.38
CA PRO A 104 -14.03 24.66 25.64
C PRO A 104 -12.56 24.37 25.99
N LYS A 105 -12.27 24.09 27.27
CA LYS A 105 -10.93 23.69 27.74
C LYS A 105 -10.39 22.39 27.13
N GLN A 106 -11.26 21.51 26.65
CA GLN A 106 -10.89 20.23 26.00
C GLN A 106 -10.60 20.41 24.50
N ILE A 107 -11.03 21.51 23.91
CA ILE A 107 -10.90 21.79 22.48
C ILE A 107 -9.59 22.55 22.27
N LYS A 108 -8.60 21.87 21.69
CA LYS A 108 -7.31 22.45 21.33
C LYS A 108 -7.31 22.77 19.84
N THR A 109 -7.04 24.02 19.48
CA THR A 109 -7.02 24.51 18.08
C THR A 109 -5.62 24.79 17.53
N GLN A 110 -4.58 24.49 18.32
CA GLN A 110 -3.18 24.70 17.95
C GLN A 110 -2.76 23.76 16.81
N ASP A 111 -1.79 24.19 15.99
CA ASP A 111 -1.22 23.38 14.92
C ASP A 111 -0.57 22.12 15.50
N PRO A 112 -1.02 20.90 15.13
CA PRO A 112 -0.41 19.66 15.60
C PRO A 112 1.07 19.52 15.22
N ARG A 113 1.53 20.23 14.18
CA ARG A 113 2.93 20.20 13.69
C ARG A 113 3.86 21.11 14.48
N SER A 114 3.33 22.14 15.15
CA SER A 114 4.15 23.04 15.97
C SER A 114 4.56 22.41 17.30
N SER A 115 3.84 21.38 17.73
CA SER A 115 4.23 20.54 18.87
C SER A 115 5.32 19.55 18.43
N PRO A 116 6.50 19.52 19.09
CA PRO A 116 7.47 18.47 18.81
C PRO A 116 6.80 17.10 19.05
N PRO A 117 7.04 16.10 18.18
CA PRO A 117 6.34 14.82 18.27
C PRO A 117 6.54 14.20 19.66
N PRO A 118 5.45 13.92 20.40
CA PRO A 118 5.56 13.40 21.76
C PRO A 118 6.14 11.99 21.69
N GLY A 119 7.32 11.82 22.31
CA GLY A 119 7.87 10.49 22.61
C GLY A 119 9.05 10.02 21.77
N ARG A 120 9.45 10.69 20.68
CA ARG A 120 10.71 10.35 20.00
C ARG A 120 11.91 11.20 20.44
N ARG A 121 11.72 12.46 20.86
CA ARG A 121 12.86 13.33 21.17
C ARG A 121 13.41 13.18 22.58
N THR A 122 12.58 12.95 23.60
CA THR A 122 13.03 12.89 25.00
C THR A 122 13.95 11.70 25.28
N SER A 123 13.59 10.50 24.83
CA SER A 123 14.42 9.29 25.05
C SER A 123 15.78 9.40 24.36
N HIS A 124 15.82 9.89 23.12
CA HIS A 124 17.06 10.10 22.38
C HIS A 124 17.88 11.29 22.91
N HIS A 125 17.24 12.33 23.45
CA HIS A 125 17.92 13.45 24.11
C HIS A 125 18.60 13.00 25.41
N ILE A 126 17.91 12.19 26.23
CA ILE A 126 18.47 11.57 27.43
C ILE A 126 19.64 10.65 27.05
N GLN A 127 19.49 9.82 26.01
CA GLN A 127 20.58 8.99 25.48
C GLN A 127 21.81 9.83 25.11
N HIS A 128 21.62 10.99 24.46
CA HIS A 128 22.72 11.86 24.05
C HIS A 128 23.44 12.54 25.23
N ILE A 129 22.71 12.91 26.29
CA ILE A 129 23.34 13.45 27.51
C ILE A 129 24.13 12.34 28.21
N LEU A 130 23.52 11.16 28.38
CA LEU A 130 24.12 10.03 29.09
C LEU A 130 25.30 9.42 28.33
N SER A 131 25.33 9.48 26.99
CA SER A 131 26.48 9.03 26.20
C SER A 131 27.76 9.82 26.48
N LYS A 132 27.65 11.11 26.88
CA LYS A 132 28.82 11.92 27.28
C LYS A 132 29.49 11.38 28.55
N TYR A 133 28.75 10.64 29.37
CA TYR A 133 29.22 9.98 30.58
C TYR A 133 29.44 8.47 30.38
N ASN A 134 29.50 8.01 29.12
CA ASN A 134 29.68 6.60 28.75
C ASN A 134 28.57 5.65 29.26
N ILE A 135 27.37 6.18 29.52
CA ILE A 135 26.20 5.41 29.94
C ILE A 135 25.40 5.01 28.69
N LYS A 136 25.30 3.70 28.43
CA LYS A 136 24.56 3.16 27.27
C LYS A 136 23.06 3.06 27.59
N VAL A 137 22.25 3.79 26.83
CA VAL A 137 20.77 3.73 26.91
C VAL A 137 20.23 2.84 25.80
N PHE A 138 19.41 1.86 26.15
CA PHE A 138 18.73 0.98 25.21
C PHE A 138 17.23 1.29 25.17
N HIS A 139 16.68 1.58 23.99
CA HIS A 139 15.24 1.86 23.81
C HIS A 139 14.41 0.59 23.61
N THR A 140 15.07 -0.57 23.60
CA THR A 140 14.47 -1.89 23.49
C THR A 140 15.26 -2.86 24.37
N ALA A 141 14.58 -3.85 24.96
CA ALA A 141 15.27 -4.91 25.68
C ALA A 141 16.12 -5.73 24.68
N PRO A 142 17.43 -5.89 24.91
CA PRO A 142 18.28 -6.69 24.02
C PRO A 142 17.89 -8.16 23.99
N LEU A 143 17.30 -8.66 25.09
CA LEU A 143 16.80 -10.02 25.25
C LEU A 143 15.30 -9.96 25.54
N LYS A 144 14.48 -9.88 24.48
CA LYS A 144 13.03 -10.05 24.65
C LYS A 144 12.77 -11.46 25.18
N ILE A 145 11.84 -11.61 26.13
CA ILE A 145 11.43 -12.92 26.65
C ILE A 145 11.06 -13.87 25.51
N HIS A 146 10.41 -13.37 24.44
CA HIS A 146 10.14 -14.13 23.21
C HIS A 146 11.40 -14.70 22.51
N GLY A 147 12.56 -14.06 22.63
CA GLY A 147 13.83 -14.60 22.11
C GLY A 147 14.48 -15.63 23.05
N MET A 148 14.15 -15.60 24.34
CA MET A 148 14.61 -16.57 25.35
C MET A 148 13.69 -17.80 25.40
N LEU A 149 12.39 -17.59 25.23
CA LEU A 149 11.42 -18.64 25.02
C LEU A 149 11.58 -19.17 23.60
N THR A 150 12.00 -20.43 23.48
CA THR A 150 11.99 -21.12 22.20
C THR A 150 10.59 -21.06 21.62
N SER A 151 10.45 -20.60 20.37
CA SER A 151 9.23 -20.83 19.60
C SER A 151 8.86 -22.31 19.73
N HIS A 152 7.64 -22.61 20.21
CA HIS A 152 7.14 -23.98 20.28
C HIS A 152 6.98 -24.62 18.89
N LYS A 153 7.03 -23.82 17.83
CA LYS A 153 7.07 -24.32 16.46
C LYS A 153 8.48 -24.73 16.09
N ASP A 154 8.59 -25.93 15.55
CA ASP A 154 9.81 -26.42 14.92
C ASP A 154 10.35 -25.39 13.93
N ARG A 155 11.66 -25.18 13.95
CA ARG A 155 12.30 -24.38 12.91
C ARG A 155 12.18 -25.15 11.61
N GLN A 156 11.51 -24.54 10.63
CA GLN A 156 11.41 -25.12 9.30
C GLN A 156 12.82 -25.30 8.74
N ASP A 157 13.08 -26.48 8.15
CA ASP A 157 14.35 -26.78 7.49
C ASP A 157 14.70 -25.63 6.53
N PRO A 158 15.91 -25.05 6.61
CA PRO A 158 16.36 -23.99 5.71
C PRO A 158 16.27 -24.33 4.22
N HIS A 159 16.20 -25.61 3.85
CA HIS A 159 16.04 -26.11 2.49
C HIS A 159 14.57 -26.25 2.06
N ARG A 160 13.61 -26.08 2.99
CA ARG A 160 12.17 -26.21 2.77
C ARG A 160 11.49 -24.84 2.82
N ARG A 161 11.80 -23.98 1.86
CA ARG A 161 11.31 -22.60 1.84
C ARG A 161 10.18 -22.37 0.83
N PRO A 162 9.26 -21.44 1.12
CA PRO A 162 8.36 -20.90 0.12
C PRO A 162 9.12 -20.09 -0.95
N GLY A 163 8.51 -19.98 -2.12
CA GLY A 163 9.13 -19.29 -3.24
C GLY A 163 8.45 -19.55 -4.57
N ILE A 164 9.16 -19.16 -5.62
CA ILE A 164 8.77 -19.38 -7.02
C ILE A 164 9.52 -20.61 -7.52
N TYR A 165 8.82 -21.51 -8.17
CA TYR A 165 9.38 -22.73 -8.71
C TYR A 165 9.07 -22.89 -10.19
N LYS A 166 9.89 -23.71 -10.84
CA LYS A 166 9.82 -24.05 -12.26
C LYS A 166 9.60 -25.55 -12.41
N ILE A 167 8.75 -25.97 -13.33
CA ILE A 167 8.61 -27.37 -13.74
C ILE A 167 8.68 -27.42 -15.27
N PRO A 168 9.73 -28.04 -15.85
CA PRO A 168 9.82 -28.18 -17.29
C PRO A 168 8.88 -29.27 -17.82
N CYS A 169 8.46 -29.10 -19.08
CA CYS A 169 7.73 -30.09 -19.85
C CYS A 169 8.57 -30.58 -21.03
N GLN A 170 8.27 -31.78 -21.54
CA GLN A 170 8.96 -32.40 -22.67
C GLN A 170 8.98 -31.54 -23.93
N CYS A 171 7.96 -30.69 -24.14
CA CYS A 171 7.86 -29.79 -25.29
C CYS A 171 8.81 -28.58 -25.24
N GLY A 172 9.55 -28.41 -24.15
CA GLY A 172 10.44 -27.25 -23.92
C GLY A 172 9.76 -26.07 -23.24
N GLU A 173 8.42 -26.06 -23.14
CA GLU A 173 7.71 -25.09 -22.31
C GLU A 173 7.89 -25.38 -20.82
N VAL A 174 7.79 -24.34 -20.01
CA VAL A 174 8.00 -24.43 -18.56
C VAL A 174 6.79 -23.90 -17.81
N TYR A 175 6.37 -24.61 -16.77
CA TYR A 175 5.39 -24.08 -15.84
C TYR A 175 6.08 -23.33 -14.72
N ILE A 176 5.60 -22.12 -14.43
CA ILE A 176 6.13 -21.28 -13.36
C ILE A 176 5.01 -21.02 -12.36
N GLY A 177 5.26 -21.28 -11.09
CA GLY A 177 4.24 -21.08 -10.06
C GLY A 177 4.81 -20.65 -8.72
N GLU A 178 3.97 -20.02 -7.90
CA GLU A 178 4.29 -19.73 -6.52
C GLU A 178 3.87 -20.83 -5.53
N THR A 179 4.66 -20.97 -4.46
CA THR A 179 4.33 -21.81 -3.32
C THR A 179 4.61 -21.10 -2.00
N SER A 180 3.61 -21.11 -1.11
CA SER A 180 3.78 -20.77 0.31
C SER A 180 4.22 -21.98 1.15
N ARG A 181 4.15 -23.19 0.57
CA ARG A 181 4.67 -24.44 1.14
C ARG A 181 6.06 -24.72 0.58
N ASP A 182 6.75 -25.72 1.13
CA ASP A 182 7.96 -26.22 0.52
C ASP A 182 7.69 -26.88 -0.84
N LEU A 183 8.67 -26.79 -1.73
CA LEU A 183 8.55 -27.28 -3.10
C LEU A 183 8.18 -28.79 -3.18
N PRO A 184 8.78 -29.70 -2.39
CA PRO A 184 8.43 -31.12 -2.47
C PRO A 184 6.95 -31.39 -2.16
N THR A 185 6.39 -30.71 -1.15
CA THR A 185 4.97 -30.83 -0.81
C THR A 185 4.10 -30.30 -1.94
N ARG A 186 4.48 -29.16 -2.54
CA ARG A 186 3.76 -28.60 -3.69
C ARG A 186 3.80 -29.52 -4.91
N ILE A 187 4.93 -30.16 -5.20
CA ILE A 187 5.04 -31.14 -6.30
C ILE A 187 4.12 -32.34 -6.04
N LYS A 188 4.05 -32.84 -4.80
CA LYS A 188 3.13 -33.93 -4.43
C LYS A 188 1.67 -33.55 -4.65
N GLU A 189 1.28 -32.34 -4.27
CA GLU A 189 -0.07 -31.81 -4.53
C GLU A 189 -0.39 -31.78 -6.03
N ARG A 190 0.54 -31.27 -6.85
CA ARG A 190 0.38 -31.19 -8.30
C ARG A 190 0.26 -32.57 -8.94
N LYS A 191 1.11 -33.52 -8.54
CA LYS A 191 0.99 -34.95 -8.96
C LYS A 191 -0.35 -35.55 -8.56
N ALA A 192 -0.88 -35.20 -7.38
CA ALA A 192 -2.18 -35.67 -6.94
C ALA A 192 -3.35 -35.11 -7.77
N HIS A 193 -3.26 -33.86 -8.25
CA HIS A 193 -4.25 -33.31 -9.19
C HIS A 193 -4.28 -34.08 -10.52
N GLY A 194 -3.12 -34.42 -11.07
CA GLY A 194 -3.03 -35.27 -12.26
C GLY A 194 -3.69 -36.64 -12.07
N ARG A 195 -3.41 -37.31 -10.94
CA ARG A 195 -4.04 -38.61 -10.61
C ARG A 195 -5.55 -38.55 -10.44
N LYS A 196 -6.08 -37.40 -9.97
CA LYS A 196 -7.52 -37.19 -9.75
C LYS A 196 -8.28 -36.69 -10.99
N GLY A 197 -7.57 -36.32 -12.07
CA GLY A 197 -8.17 -35.69 -13.24
C GLY A 197 -8.63 -34.25 -13.00
N ASP A 198 -8.08 -33.56 -12.01
CA ASP A 198 -8.41 -32.16 -11.68
C ASP A 198 -7.67 -31.17 -12.62
N TYR A 199 -7.93 -31.22 -13.93
CA TYR A 199 -7.18 -30.45 -14.93
C TYR A 199 -7.29 -28.94 -14.76
N GLU A 200 -8.48 -28.44 -14.43
CA GLU A 200 -8.74 -26.99 -14.26
C GLU A 200 -7.99 -26.37 -13.07
N LYS A 201 -7.54 -27.16 -12.10
CA LYS A 201 -6.80 -26.65 -10.93
C LYS A 201 -5.30 -26.47 -11.20
N SER A 202 -4.80 -26.99 -12.32
CA SER A 202 -3.38 -27.06 -12.58
C SER A 202 -3.05 -26.92 -14.06
N ALA A 203 -2.65 -25.71 -14.46
CA ALA A 203 -2.28 -25.39 -15.84
C ALA A 203 -1.29 -26.39 -16.45
N ILE A 204 -0.26 -26.81 -15.70
CA ILE A 204 0.70 -27.82 -16.19
C ILE A 204 0.09 -29.20 -16.46
N ILE A 205 -0.90 -29.62 -15.66
CA ILE A 205 -1.60 -30.90 -15.88
C ILE A 205 -2.56 -30.75 -17.07
N LYS A 206 -3.24 -29.60 -17.17
CA LYS A 206 -4.11 -29.28 -18.31
C LYS A 206 -3.34 -29.29 -19.63
N HIS A 207 -2.17 -28.65 -19.67
CA HIS A 207 -1.27 -28.65 -20.82
C HIS A 207 -0.80 -30.08 -21.17
N SER A 208 -0.26 -30.82 -20.19
CA SER A 208 0.16 -32.20 -20.38
C SER A 208 -0.96 -33.11 -20.92
N HIS A 209 -2.20 -32.92 -20.44
CA HIS A 209 -3.35 -33.69 -20.93
C HIS A 209 -3.82 -33.28 -22.32
N ALA A 210 -3.82 -31.98 -22.63
CA ALA A 210 -4.30 -31.45 -23.91
C ALA A 210 -3.33 -31.74 -25.07
N GLU A 211 -2.02 -31.72 -24.79
CA GLU A 211 -0.96 -31.88 -25.79
C GLU A 211 -0.27 -33.25 -25.73
N ASP A 212 -0.72 -34.14 -24.84
CA ASP A 212 -0.16 -35.49 -24.60
C ASP A 212 1.35 -35.48 -24.29
N HIS A 213 1.79 -34.49 -23.53
CA HIS A 213 3.20 -34.31 -23.15
C HIS A 213 3.52 -34.87 -21.77
N SER A 214 4.74 -35.40 -21.60
CA SER A 214 5.27 -35.79 -20.29
C SER A 214 5.77 -34.58 -19.50
N ILE A 215 5.53 -34.57 -18.18
CA ILE A 215 6.00 -33.54 -17.26
C ILE A 215 7.27 -34.03 -16.55
N ASN A 216 8.34 -33.22 -16.61
CA ASN A 216 9.63 -33.53 -15.99
C ASN A 216 9.64 -33.11 -14.52
N TRP A 217 9.00 -33.91 -13.66
CA TRP A 217 8.90 -33.62 -12.23
C TRP A 217 10.22 -33.64 -11.46
N GLU A 218 11.23 -34.35 -11.96
CA GLU A 218 12.53 -34.52 -11.30
C GLU A 218 13.42 -33.28 -11.47
N GLU A 219 13.23 -32.54 -12.56
CA GLU A 219 13.94 -31.30 -12.87
C GLU A 219 13.29 -30.07 -12.22
N ALA A 220 12.20 -30.27 -11.46
CA ALA A 220 11.50 -29.21 -10.76
C ALA A 220 12.37 -28.62 -9.64
N HIS A 221 12.62 -27.31 -9.68
CA HIS A 221 13.46 -26.61 -8.72
C HIS A 221 12.91 -25.24 -8.36
N LEU A 222 13.38 -24.70 -7.22
CA LEU A 222 13.08 -23.33 -6.81
C LEU A 222 13.94 -22.35 -7.61
N ILE A 223 13.30 -21.37 -8.23
CA ILE A 223 13.98 -20.25 -8.90
C ILE A 223 14.46 -19.24 -7.85
N ALA A 224 13.57 -18.88 -6.91
CA ALA A 224 13.85 -17.92 -5.86
C ALA A 224 13.05 -18.24 -4.60
N SER A 225 13.70 -18.16 -3.44
CA SER A 225 13.02 -18.30 -2.14
C SER A 225 12.52 -16.94 -1.65
N ILE A 226 11.20 -16.81 -1.51
CA ILE A 226 10.54 -15.57 -1.07
C ILE A 226 9.36 -15.94 -0.17
N GLU A 227 9.43 -15.54 1.10
CA GLU A 227 8.36 -15.78 2.09
C GLU A 227 7.20 -14.80 1.93
N GLN A 228 7.53 -13.53 1.68
CA GLN A 228 6.56 -12.45 1.60
C GLN A 228 5.66 -12.61 0.37
N TRP A 229 4.34 -12.54 0.57
CA TRP A 229 3.35 -12.77 -0.49
C TRP A 229 3.48 -11.81 -1.66
N TYR A 230 3.51 -10.50 -1.40
CA TYR A 230 3.49 -9.50 -2.47
C TYR A 230 4.76 -9.52 -3.37
N PRO A 231 5.99 -9.56 -2.81
CA PRO A 231 7.20 -9.71 -3.63
C PRO A 231 7.25 -11.03 -4.39
N ARG A 232 6.69 -12.11 -3.83
CA ARG A 232 6.63 -13.40 -4.51
C ARG A 232 5.74 -13.34 -5.75
N ARG A 233 4.58 -12.68 -5.68
CA ARG A 233 3.69 -12.47 -6.85
C ARG A 233 4.35 -11.64 -7.95
N ILE A 234 5.06 -10.58 -7.60
CA ILE A 234 5.79 -9.77 -8.59
C ILE A 234 6.88 -10.61 -9.25
N ARG A 235 7.64 -11.39 -8.46
CA ARG A 235 8.69 -12.24 -8.99
C ARG A 235 8.14 -13.37 -9.87
N GLU A 236 7.02 -13.98 -9.50
CA GLU A 236 6.33 -14.97 -10.33
C GLU A 236 5.97 -14.38 -11.70
N ALA A 237 5.32 -13.23 -11.73
CA ALA A 237 4.96 -12.55 -12.99
C ALA A 237 6.20 -12.22 -13.85
N LEU A 238 7.31 -11.81 -13.21
CA LEU A 238 8.57 -11.55 -13.91
C LEU A 238 9.18 -12.82 -14.50
N GLU A 239 9.11 -13.94 -13.77
CA GLU A 239 9.64 -15.21 -14.24
C GLU A 239 8.78 -15.79 -15.37
N ILE A 240 7.46 -15.64 -15.30
CA ILE A 240 6.53 -15.99 -16.39
C ILE A 240 6.88 -15.20 -17.65
N PHE A 241 7.13 -13.90 -17.51
CA PHE A 241 7.49 -13.05 -18.64
C PHE A 241 8.82 -13.47 -19.30
N LYS A 242 9.79 -13.94 -18.52
CA LYS A 242 11.14 -14.29 -19.00
C LYS A 242 11.24 -15.63 -19.71
N HIS A 243 10.24 -16.50 -19.56
CA HIS A 243 10.31 -17.87 -20.03
C HIS A 243 9.22 -18.17 -21.03
N LEU A 244 9.47 -19.13 -21.92
CA LEU A 244 8.42 -19.74 -22.73
C LEU A 244 7.56 -20.64 -21.82
N THR A 245 6.44 -20.10 -21.33
CA THR A 245 5.58 -20.79 -20.37
C THR A 245 4.38 -21.47 -21.01
N VAL A 246 3.96 -22.58 -20.41
CA VAL A 246 2.64 -23.18 -20.70
C VAL A 246 1.52 -22.16 -20.49
N LEU A 247 0.39 -22.32 -21.18
CA LEU A 247 -0.76 -21.43 -21.02
C LEU A 247 -1.28 -21.48 -19.56
N GLN A 248 -1.00 -20.43 -18.79
CA GLN A 248 -1.31 -20.33 -17.37
C GLN A 248 -1.84 -18.94 -16.99
N ASP A 249 -2.58 -18.86 -15.89
CA ASP A 249 -3.04 -17.58 -15.35
C ASP A 249 -1.84 -16.75 -14.85
N ILE A 250 -1.68 -15.54 -15.40
CA ILE A 250 -0.57 -14.63 -15.10
C ILE A 250 -0.71 -14.08 -13.68
N GLY A 251 -1.94 -14.01 -13.14
CA GLY A 251 -2.26 -13.60 -11.77
C GLY A 251 -1.99 -12.12 -11.45
N PHE A 252 -0.77 -11.64 -11.70
CA PHE A 252 -0.30 -10.27 -11.45
C PHE A 252 0.22 -9.67 -12.76
N SER A 253 -0.46 -8.64 -13.26
CA SER A 253 -0.05 -7.94 -14.49
C SER A 253 1.06 -6.94 -14.19
N ILE A 254 2.17 -7.08 -14.91
CA ILE A 254 3.25 -6.08 -14.93
C ILE A 254 2.88 -5.02 -15.97
N SER A 255 3.04 -3.74 -15.62
CA SER A 255 2.77 -2.64 -16.55
C SER A 255 3.69 -2.71 -17.78
N ASP A 256 3.13 -2.45 -18.95
CA ASP A 256 3.84 -2.47 -20.24
C ASP A 256 5.04 -1.51 -20.30
N ILE A 257 5.07 -0.50 -19.42
CA ILE A 257 6.18 0.45 -19.28
C ILE A 257 7.50 -0.28 -18.96
N TRP A 258 7.43 -1.43 -18.28
CA TRP A 258 8.62 -2.20 -17.90
C TRP A 258 9.09 -3.16 -18.98
N GLN A 259 8.32 -3.38 -20.05
CA GLN A 259 8.63 -4.33 -21.12
C GLN A 259 10.03 -4.10 -21.73
N PRO A 260 10.44 -2.88 -22.11
CA PRO A 260 11.76 -2.66 -22.72
C PRO A 260 12.93 -3.02 -21.78
N LEU A 261 12.76 -2.81 -20.48
CA LEU A 261 13.76 -3.16 -19.46
C LEU A 261 13.83 -4.66 -19.21
N LEU A 262 12.73 -5.38 -19.42
CA LEU A 262 12.69 -6.83 -19.23
C LEU A 262 13.22 -7.59 -20.45
N THR A 263 12.99 -7.09 -21.67
CA THR A 263 13.53 -7.68 -22.91
C THR A 263 15.04 -7.50 -23.03
N SER A 264 15.57 -6.34 -22.63
CA SER A 264 17.03 -6.13 -22.60
C SER A 264 17.78 -7.08 -21.65
N TRP A 265 17.09 -7.58 -20.61
CA TRP A 265 17.63 -8.55 -19.66
C TRP A 265 17.58 -10.01 -20.14
N SER A 266 16.70 -10.36 -21.08
CA SER A 266 16.64 -11.72 -21.63
C SER A 266 17.74 -12.00 -22.66
N ASP A 267 18.24 -10.96 -23.33
CA ASP A 267 19.16 -11.09 -24.46
C ASP A 267 20.64 -11.11 -24.04
N GLY A 268 20.95 -11.28 -22.75
CA GLY A 268 22.32 -11.35 -22.24
C GLY A 268 23.18 -10.11 -22.50
N SER A 269 22.57 -9.02 -22.96
CA SER A 269 23.25 -7.79 -23.31
C SER A 269 23.42 -6.95 -22.05
N SER A 270 24.55 -7.11 -21.37
CA SER A 270 25.00 -6.17 -20.34
C SER A 270 25.03 -4.76 -20.92
N ILE A 271 24.18 -3.88 -20.41
CA ILE A 271 24.22 -2.44 -20.67
C ILE A 271 25.51 -1.89 -20.02
N PRO A 272 26.29 -1.03 -20.71
CA PRO A 272 27.51 -0.42 -20.17
C PRO A 272 27.27 0.47 -18.94
#